data_AF-A0A1G4KFV1-F1
#
_entry.id   AF-A0A1G4KFV1-F1
#
_cell.length_a   1.000
_cell.length_b   1.000
_cell.length_c   1.000
_cell.angle_alpha   90.00
_cell.angle_beta   90.00
_cell.angle_gamma   90.00
#
_symmetry.space_group_name_H-M   'P 1'
#
loop_
_entity.id
_entity.type
_entity.pdbx_description
1 polymer ?
#
loop_
_entity_poly.entity_id
_entity_poly.type
_entity_poly.pdbx_seq_one_letter_code
_entity_poly.pdbx_strand_id
1 'polypeptide(L)'
;MAPESLSREGSWKKRPAPIQVSEKELPSSIPPQTGLTFNVWYNKWSQGNTGRSRFVSPYKLDTESHEGYTRGDKTKRAFFCLYFTKGMCCLGKRCEYLHHVPNAEDIARLSLQSDVIDCFGREKHGSYREDMGGVGSFRKKNRTLYVGGITGALNDLALKAGQVENRIRFSFGKLGPLERIRYVETKNCAFVKYKHQASAEFAKEAMSNQTLLIPSDKEWSDRREGTGLLVKWANDDPSPEAQRREKEQQDQESLKVMLDLLEKNDAKIADASTDNTPSKKRLLESPEADNNSFQRSIFGSLSKNNLNRLKKLKAEKPATDRANQSSPASLVDYPSSDED
;
A
#
# COMPACT_ATOMS: atom_id res chain seq x y z
N MET A 1 2.96 -27.22 -21.54
CA MET A 1 2.54 -25.93 -22.14
C MET A 1 2.57 -24.89 -21.03
N ALA A 2 3.65 -24.11 -20.94
CA ALA A 2 3.76 -23.00 -19.99
C ALA A 2 2.89 -21.83 -20.46
N PRO A 3 2.21 -21.09 -19.56
CA PRO A 3 1.30 -20.03 -19.98
C PRO A 3 2.09 -18.81 -20.47
N GLU A 4 1.57 -18.18 -21.52
CA GLU A 4 2.02 -16.94 -22.18
C GLU A 4 1.98 -15.69 -21.26
N SER A 5 2.26 -15.81 -19.96
CA SER A 5 2.16 -14.67 -19.04
C SER A 5 3.34 -13.71 -19.10
N LEU A 6 4.36 -13.98 -19.92
CA LEU A 6 5.58 -13.16 -20.04
C LEU A 6 5.63 -12.29 -21.32
N SER A 7 4.66 -12.37 -22.24
CA SER A 7 4.68 -11.63 -23.51
C SER A 7 3.90 -10.31 -23.52
N ARG A 8 3.27 -9.91 -22.41
CA ARG A 8 2.39 -8.72 -22.33
C ARG A 8 3.11 -7.43 -21.92
N GLU A 9 4.36 -7.51 -21.47
CA GLU A 9 5.13 -6.35 -21.02
C GLU A 9 5.48 -5.44 -22.21
N GLY A 10 4.67 -4.39 -22.41
CA GLY A 10 4.95 -3.33 -23.39
C GLY A 10 3.96 -3.18 -24.55
N SER A 11 2.87 -3.95 -24.59
CA SER A 11 1.81 -3.74 -25.60
C SER A 11 1.17 -2.36 -25.47
N TRP A 12 0.89 -1.91 -24.24
CA TRP A 12 0.26 -0.61 -23.97
C TRP A 12 1.15 0.58 -24.39
N LYS A 13 2.48 0.42 -24.40
CA LYS A 13 3.42 1.49 -24.81
C LYS A 13 3.25 1.89 -26.28
N LYS A 14 2.65 1.02 -27.10
CA LYS A 14 2.48 1.24 -28.56
C LYS A 14 1.22 2.02 -28.92
N ARG A 15 0.25 2.16 -28.01
CA ARG A 15 -1.05 2.79 -28.31
C ARG A 15 -1.41 3.87 -27.29
N PRO A 16 -2.05 4.96 -27.72
CA PRO A 16 -2.51 5.99 -26.80
C PRO A 16 -3.62 5.42 -25.90
N ALA A 17 -3.67 5.86 -24.64
CA ALA A 17 -4.76 5.49 -23.76
C ALA A 17 -6.11 5.99 -24.34
N PRO A 18 -7.11 5.12 -24.56
CA PRO A 18 -8.42 5.53 -25.00
C PRO A 18 -9.16 6.31 -23.92
N ILE A 19 -10.18 7.06 -24.33
CA ILE A 19 -11.15 7.68 -23.43
C ILE A 19 -12.09 6.57 -22.94
N GLN A 20 -12.25 6.41 -21.64
CA GLN A 20 -13.08 5.35 -21.07
C GLN A 20 -14.56 5.74 -21.04
N VAL A 21 -14.85 6.99 -20.68
CA VAL A 21 -16.20 7.53 -20.52
C VAL A 21 -16.22 8.94 -21.08
N SER A 22 -17.32 9.33 -21.72
CA SER A 22 -17.47 10.71 -22.20
C SER A 22 -17.66 11.68 -21.01
N GLU A 23 -17.15 12.90 -21.12
CA GLU A 23 -17.29 13.90 -20.05
C GLU A 23 -18.75 14.21 -19.69
N LYS A 24 -19.66 14.03 -20.65
CA LYS A 24 -21.11 14.24 -20.49
C LYS A 24 -21.79 13.20 -19.60
N GLU A 25 -21.23 11.98 -19.52
CA GLU A 25 -21.74 10.89 -18.69
C GLU A 25 -21.24 10.97 -17.23
N LEU A 26 -20.29 11.86 -16.98
CA LEU A 26 -19.74 12.10 -15.65
C LEU A 26 -20.45 13.27 -14.96
N PRO A 27 -20.53 13.27 -13.61
CA PRO A 27 -21.04 14.41 -12.88
C PRO A 27 -20.22 15.68 -13.15
N SER A 28 -20.90 16.83 -13.21
CA SER A 28 -20.37 18.13 -13.65
C SER A 28 -19.21 18.72 -12.81
N SER A 29 -18.76 18.04 -11.76
CA SER A 29 -17.78 18.54 -10.78
C SER A 29 -16.74 17.50 -10.39
N ILE A 30 -16.07 16.89 -11.38
CA ILE A 30 -15.00 15.90 -11.14
C ILE A 30 -13.84 16.58 -10.38
N PRO A 31 -13.56 16.18 -9.13
CA PRO A 31 -12.49 16.80 -8.34
C PRO A 31 -11.11 16.32 -8.82
N PRO A 32 -10.01 16.98 -8.42
CA PRO A 32 -8.68 16.39 -8.57
C PRO A 32 -8.59 15.05 -7.82
N GLN A 33 -7.79 14.10 -8.34
CA GLN A 33 -7.65 12.78 -7.68
C GLN A 33 -6.88 12.85 -6.35
N THR A 34 -6.06 13.88 -6.18
CA THR A 34 -5.32 14.18 -4.95
C THR A 34 -6.08 15.19 -4.13
N GLY A 35 -6.24 14.93 -2.83
CA GLY A 35 -6.91 15.81 -1.88
C GLY A 35 -8.12 15.16 -1.19
N LEU A 36 -8.70 15.88 -0.23
CA LEU A 36 -9.82 15.41 0.60
C LEU A 36 -11.17 15.43 -0.13
N THR A 37 -11.29 16.21 -1.21
CA THR A 37 -12.54 16.46 -1.96
C THR A 37 -13.01 15.24 -2.76
N PHE A 38 -12.09 14.41 -3.25
CA PHE A 38 -12.43 13.21 -4.02
C PHE A 38 -13.34 12.25 -3.25
N ASN A 39 -13.03 11.99 -1.97
CA ASN A 39 -13.81 11.07 -1.16
C ASN A 39 -15.24 11.58 -0.93
N VAL A 40 -15.41 12.89 -0.71
CA VAL A 40 -16.72 13.51 -0.52
C VAL A 40 -17.54 13.42 -1.80
N TRP A 41 -16.92 13.75 -2.94
CA TRP A 41 -17.57 13.66 -4.24
C TRP A 41 -17.95 12.22 -4.60
N TYR A 42 -17.02 11.26 -4.45
CA TYR A 42 -17.27 9.86 -4.77
C TYR A 42 -18.34 9.27 -3.87
N ASN A 43 -18.35 9.59 -2.57
CA ASN A 43 -19.40 9.19 -1.65
C ASN A 43 -20.76 9.78 -2.04
N LYS A 44 -20.84 11.08 -2.37
CA LYS A 44 -22.11 11.70 -2.83
C LYS A 44 -22.61 11.08 -4.14
N TRP A 45 -21.70 10.85 -5.09
CA TRP A 45 -22.00 10.22 -6.37
C TRP A 45 -22.46 8.77 -6.21
N SER A 46 -21.82 8.01 -5.31
CA SER A 46 -22.18 6.61 -5.02
C SER A 46 -23.40 6.44 -4.12
N GLN A 47 -23.75 7.44 -3.30
CA GLN A 47 -24.89 7.41 -2.37
C GLN A 47 -26.22 7.87 -2.98
N GLY A 48 -26.31 7.97 -4.31
CA GLY A 48 -27.57 8.22 -5.02
C GLY A 48 -28.66 7.15 -4.82
N ASN A 49 -28.42 6.13 -3.99
CA ASN A 49 -29.39 5.10 -3.64
C ASN A 49 -29.52 5.01 -2.11
N THR A 50 -30.73 5.21 -1.59
CA THR A 50 -31.08 5.36 -0.16
C THR A 50 -31.03 4.04 0.64
N GLY A 51 -30.22 3.06 0.21
CA GLY A 51 -30.13 1.72 0.79
C GLY A 51 -28.86 1.49 1.61
N ARG A 52 -28.94 0.58 2.60
CA ARG A 52 -27.77 0.06 3.35
C ARG A 52 -26.80 -0.77 2.47
N SER A 53 -27.21 -1.17 1.26
CA SER A 53 -26.43 -2.02 0.37
C SER A 53 -25.47 -1.21 -0.50
N ARG A 54 -24.27 -1.78 -0.76
CA ARG A 54 -23.28 -1.19 -1.67
C ARG A 54 -23.76 -1.36 -3.11
N PHE A 55 -23.77 -0.27 -3.89
CA PHE A 55 -24.03 -0.34 -5.33
C PHE A 55 -22.87 -0.99 -6.11
N VAL A 56 -23.19 -1.51 -7.29
CA VAL A 56 -22.20 -1.96 -8.29
C VAL A 56 -21.85 -0.78 -9.20
N SER A 57 -20.56 -0.51 -9.35
CA SER A 57 -20.06 0.56 -10.22
C SER A 57 -20.49 0.30 -11.68
N PRO A 58 -21.04 1.30 -12.38
CA PRO A 58 -21.37 1.20 -13.80
C PRO A 58 -20.10 1.09 -14.68
N TYR A 59 -18.97 1.58 -14.16
CA TYR A 59 -17.69 1.65 -14.84
C TYR A 59 -16.72 0.60 -14.28
N LYS A 60 -15.94 -0.02 -15.17
CA LYS A 60 -14.95 -1.06 -14.84
C LYS A 60 -13.71 -0.88 -15.71
N LEU A 61 -12.53 -0.97 -15.09
CA LEU A 61 -11.28 -1.01 -15.83
C LEU A 61 -11.16 -2.34 -16.57
N ASP A 62 -10.98 -2.27 -17.89
CA ASP A 62 -10.46 -3.38 -18.69
C ASP A 62 -9.00 -3.10 -19.05
N THR A 63 -8.09 -3.93 -18.52
CA THR A 63 -6.66 -3.79 -18.73
C THR A 63 -6.26 -3.97 -20.20
N GLU A 64 -6.94 -4.85 -20.93
CA GLU A 64 -6.58 -5.14 -22.32
C GLU A 64 -6.99 -4.00 -23.26
N SER A 65 -8.13 -3.37 -22.98
CA SER A 65 -8.70 -2.32 -23.84
C SER A 65 -8.30 -0.91 -23.40
N HIS A 66 -8.16 -0.62 -22.11
CA HIS A 66 -7.98 0.75 -21.63
C HIS A 66 -6.52 1.17 -21.40
N GLU A 67 -5.56 0.24 -21.32
CA GLU A 67 -4.17 0.62 -21.11
C GLU A 67 -3.57 1.36 -22.31
N GLY A 68 -2.72 2.34 -22.05
CA GLY A 68 -2.00 3.04 -23.10
C GLY A 68 -1.15 4.18 -22.59
N TYR A 69 -0.33 4.75 -23.47
CA TYR A 69 0.48 5.90 -23.11
C TYR A 69 -0.35 7.17 -22.98
N THR A 70 0.08 8.06 -22.08
CA THR A 70 -0.58 9.31 -21.72
C THR A 70 0.39 10.50 -21.81
N ARG A 71 -0.05 11.70 -21.41
CA ARG A 71 0.88 12.82 -21.19
C ARG A 71 1.77 12.56 -19.97
N GLY A 72 1.27 11.86 -18.95
CA GLY A 72 2.01 11.47 -17.76
C GLY A 72 3.29 10.71 -18.08
N ASP A 73 3.24 9.79 -19.04
CA ASP A 73 4.39 9.03 -19.53
C ASP A 73 5.48 9.94 -20.13
N LYS A 74 5.07 10.92 -20.95
CA LYS A 74 6.00 11.89 -21.57
C LYS A 74 6.66 12.79 -20.53
N THR A 75 5.91 13.21 -19.52
CA THR A 75 6.42 14.03 -18.42
C THR A 75 7.13 13.21 -17.33
N LYS A 76 7.26 11.88 -17.50
CA LYS A 76 7.83 10.94 -16.52
C LYS A 76 7.20 11.05 -15.13
N ARG A 77 5.88 11.24 -15.06
CA ARG A 77 5.12 11.22 -13.80
C ARG A 77 5.22 9.81 -13.19
N ALA A 78 5.25 9.73 -11.86
CA ALA A 78 5.33 8.46 -11.13
C ALA A 78 3.96 7.88 -10.74
N PHE A 79 2.90 8.71 -10.74
CA PHE A 79 1.60 8.37 -10.17
C PHE A 79 0.59 7.92 -11.22
N PHE A 80 -0.25 6.96 -10.83
CA PHE A 80 -1.31 6.40 -11.64
C PHE A 80 -2.59 7.24 -11.58
N CYS A 81 -3.42 7.14 -12.62
CA CYS A 81 -4.68 7.84 -12.67
C CYS A 81 -5.75 7.08 -11.86
N LEU A 82 -6.33 7.70 -10.84
CA LEU A 82 -7.37 7.09 -10.01
C LEU A 82 -8.67 6.84 -10.81
N TYR A 83 -9.02 7.77 -11.70
CA TYR A 83 -10.18 7.65 -12.57
C TYR A 83 -10.02 6.54 -13.60
N PHE A 84 -8.81 6.36 -14.13
CA PHE A 84 -8.47 5.24 -15.02
C PHE A 84 -8.68 3.90 -14.31
N THR A 85 -8.17 3.80 -13.07
CA THR A 85 -8.32 2.61 -12.24
C THR A 85 -9.78 2.25 -11.97
N LYS A 86 -10.65 3.26 -11.83
CA LYS A 86 -12.11 3.06 -11.69
C LYS A 86 -12.86 2.89 -13.01
N GLY A 87 -12.18 2.98 -14.15
CA GLY A 87 -12.78 2.83 -15.48
C GLY A 87 -13.57 4.05 -15.97
N MET A 88 -13.31 5.24 -15.43
CA MET A 88 -14.12 6.44 -15.65
C MET A 88 -13.29 7.69 -16.05
N CYS A 89 -12.07 7.50 -16.57
CA CYS A 89 -11.26 8.62 -17.05
C CYS A 89 -11.76 9.15 -18.40
N CYS A 90 -12.11 10.43 -18.44
CA CYS A 90 -12.54 11.14 -19.65
C CYS A 90 -11.39 11.76 -20.48
N LEU A 91 -10.16 11.78 -19.95
CA LEU A 91 -9.03 12.46 -20.59
C LEU A 91 -8.28 11.58 -21.61
N GLY A 92 -8.31 10.26 -21.43
CA GLY A 92 -7.54 9.30 -22.25
C GLY A 92 -6.06 9.70 -22.36
N LYS A 93 -5.53 9.78 -23.59
CA LYS A 93 -4.15 10.19 -23.88
C LYS A 93 -3.73 11.55 -23.30
N ARG A 94 -4.69 12.43 -23.01
CA ARG A 94 -4.43 13.77 -22.45
C ARG A 94 -4.26 13.78 -20.93
N CYS A 95 -4.47 12.64 -20.26
CA CYS A 95 -4.29 12.53 -18.82
C CYS A 95 -2.85 12.80 -18.41
N GLU A 96 -2.65 13.53 -17.31
CA GLU A 96 -1.33 13.81 -16.73
C GLU A 96 -0.79 12.66 -15.88
N TYR A 97 -1.64 11.68 -15.59
CA TYR A 97 -1.33 10.50 -14.78
C TYR A 97 -1.25 9.25 -15.65
N LEU A 98 -0.57 8.22 -15.16
CA LEU A 98 -0.30 6.99 -15.91
C LEU A 98 -1.56 6.12 -16.09
N HIS A 99 -1.74 5.54 -17.28
CA HIS A 99 -2.85 4.64 -17.63
C HIS A 99 -2.34 3.22 -18.00
N HIS A 100 -1.68 2.58 -17.06
CA HIS A 100 -1.34 1.16 -17.14
C HIS A 100 -1.32 0.56 -15.73
N VAL A 101 -1.36 -0.77 -15.65
CA VAL A 101 -1.12 -1.47 -14.39
C VAL A 101 0.33 -1.25 -13.94
N PRO A 102 0.59 -1.10 -12.61
CA PRO A 102 1.95 -0.90 -12.11
C PRO A 102 2.89 -2.06 -12.47
N ASN A 103 3.97 -1.75 -13.17
CA ASN A 103 5.04 -2.68 -13.51
C ASN A 103 6.23 -2.55 -12.54
N ALA A 104 7.24 -3.42 -12.68
CA ALA A 104 8.42 -3.41 -11.80
C ALA A 104 9.20 -2.08 -11.84
N GLU A 105 9.30 -1.42 -12.99
CA GLU A 105 9.99 -0.13 -13.16
C GLU A 105 9.24 0.99 -12.42
N ASP A 106 7.91 1.02 -12.51
CA ASP A 106 7.09 2.01 -11.81
C ASP A 106 7.17 1.84 -10.30
N ILE A 107 7.17 0.60 -9.84
CA ILE A 107 7.26 0.26 -8.41
C ILE A 107 8.61 0.70 -7.86
N ALA A 108 9.69 0.52 -8.62
CA ALA A 108 11.01 1.05 -8.26
C ALA A 108 11.01 2.58 -8.19
N ARG A 109 10.40 3.26 -9.19
CA ARG A 109 10.28 4.73 -9.20
C ARG A 109 9.48 5.25 -8.00
N LEU A 110 8.37 4.63 -7.66
CA LEU A 110 7.56 4.98 -6.50
C LEU A 110 8.33 4.74 -5.19
N SER A 111 9.04 3.63 -5.08
CA SER A 111 9.82 3.30 -3.88
C SER A 111 10.97 4.26 -3.62
N LEU A 112 11.52 4.90 -4.66
CA LEU A 112 12.55 5.94 -4.51
C LEU A 112 11.97 7.29 -4.08
N GLN A 113 10.67 7.50 -4.28
CA GLN A 113 10.04 8.80 -4.04
C GLN A 113 9.64 8.96 -2.57
N SER A 114 8.69 8.18 -2.07
CA SER A 114 8.36 8.14 -0.63
C SER A 114 7.46 6.97 -0.27
N ASP A 115 7.61 6.44 0.94
CA ASP A 115 6.71 5.44 1.52
C ASP A 115 5.42 6.06 2.10
N VAL A 116 5.35 7.39 2.24
CA VAL A 116 4.22 8.12 2.82
C VAL A 116 3.12 8.45 1.82
N ILE A 117 3.37 8.25 0.53
CA ILE A 117 2.42 8.50 -0.56
C ILE A 117 2.00 7.15 -1.18
N ASP A 118 0.76 7.03 -1.64
CA ASP A 118 0.27 5.88 -2.39
C ASP A 118 0.58 5.99 -3.90
N CYS A 119 0.31 4.93 -4.67
CA CYS A 119 0.55 4.93 -6.11
C CYS A 119 -0.25 5.99 -6.90
N PHE A 120 -1.25 6.64 -6.28
CA PHE A 120 -2.06 7.71 -6.88
C PHE A 120 -1.61 9.12 -6.50
N GLY A 121 -0.58 9.26 -5.66
CA GLY A 121 -0.11 10.55 -5.19
C GLY A 121 -0.88 11.08 -3.96
N ARG A 122 -1.63 10.23 -3.26
CA ARG A 122 -2.36 10.58 -2.03
C ARG A 122 -1.53 10.24 -0.81
N GLU A 123 -1.56 11.11 0.20
CA GLU A 123 -0.84 10.89 1.46
C GLU A 123 -1.51 9.80 2.29
N LYS A 124 -0.70 8.89 2.82
CA LYS A 124 -1.12 7.84 3.76
C LYS A 124 -1.22 8.40 5.17
N HIS A 125 -2.06 7.80 6.00
CA HIS A 125 -2.23 8.21 7.39
C HIS A 125 -1.25 7.50 8.34
N GLY A 126 -1.08 8.03 9.56
CA GLY A 126 -0.26 7.38 10.59
C GLY A 126 -0.86 6.05 11.04
N SER A 127 -2.17 6.02 11.32
CA SER A 127 -2.93 4.82 11.68
C SER A 127 -3.94 4.46 10.58
N TYR A 128 -4.34 3.20 10.56
CA TYR A 128 -5.51 2.79 9.78
C TYR A 128 -6.79 3.40 10.36
N ARG A 129 -7.79 3.57 9.50
CA ARG A 129 -9.16 3.84 9.94
C ARG A 129 -9.73 2.61 10.63
N GLU A 130 -10.71 2.81 11.52
CA GLU A 130 -11.40 1.72 12.24
C GLU A 130 -12.01 0.69 11.29
N ASP A 131 -12.50 1.15 10.13
CA ASP A 131 -13.13 0.31 9.13
C ASP A 131 -12.13 -0.35 8.15
N MET A 132 -10.82 -0.17 8.35
CA MET A 132 -9.72 -0.59 7.46
C MET A 132 -9.88 -0.12 6.00
N GLY A 133 -10.66 0.95 5.79
CA GLY A 133 -10.85 1.59 4.50
C GLY A 133 -9.76 2.62 4.16
N GLY A 134 -10.01 3.42 3.12
CA GLY A 134 -9.16 4.56 2.77
C GLY A 134 -7.79 4.20 2.15
N VAL A 135 -6.85 5.13 2.23
CA VAL A 135 -5.51 5.06 1.58
C VAL A 135 -4.54 4.09 2.26
N GLY A 136 -4.76 3.78 3.54
CA GLY A 136 -3.87 2.93 4.35
C GLY A 136 -2.92 3.73 5.24
N SER A 137 -1.99 3.00 5.88
CA SER A 137 -1.02 3.57 6.81
C SER A 137 0.40 3.48 6.28
N PHE A 138 1.21 4.53 6.49
CA PHE A 138 2.64 4.49 6.15
C PHE A 138 3.49 3.72 7.18
N ARG A 139 3.00 3.52 8.40
CA ARG A 139 3.74 2.79 9.46
C ARG A 139 3.89 1.31 9.15
N LYS A 140 3.01 0.76 8.31
CA LYS A 140 2.96 -0.66 8.01
C LYS A 140 2.74 -0.89 6.52
N LYS A 141 3.71 -1.53 5.87
CA LYS A 141 3.65 -1.93 4.45
C LYS A 141 2.68 -3.10 4.27
N ASN A 142 1.40 -2.79 4.08
CA ASN A 142 0.37 -3.81 3.86
C ASN A 142 0.24 -4.11 2.36
N ARG A 143 0.35 -5.40 2.01
CA ARG A 143 0.20 -5.91 0.64
C ARG A 143 -1.04 -6.80 0.49
N THR A 144 -1.83 -6.93 1.54
CA THR A 144 -2.95 -7.86 1.63
C THR A 144 -4.27 -7.10 1.67
N LEU A 145 -5.18 -7.46 0.78
CA LEU A 145 -6.52 -6.92 0.70
C LEU A 145 -7.53 -7.92 1.26
N TYR A 146 -8.45 -7.42 2.06
CA TYR A 146 -9.67 -8.11 2.44
C TYR A 146 -10.74 -7.83 1.36
N VAL A 147 -11.30 -8.91 0.82
CA VAL A 147 -12.37 -8.88 -0.18
C VAL A 147 -13.61 -9.51 0.45
N GLY A 148 -14.67 -8.73 0.64
CA GLY A 148 -15.92 -9.18 1.25
C GLY A 148 -17.13 -8.92 0.36
N GLY A 149 -18.27 -9.53 0.71
CA GLY A 149 -19.51 -9.41 -0.06
C GLY A 149 -19.43 -10.14 -1.40
N ILE A 150 -18.72 -11.27 -1.44
CA ILE A 150 -18.45 -12.03 -2.67
C ILE A 150 -19.75 -12.61 -3.25
N THR A 151 -20.62 -13.20 -2.41
CA THR A 151 -21.94 -13.69 -2.84
C THR A 151 -22.77 -12.61 -3.52
N GLY A 152 -22.88 -11.42 -2.91
CA GLY A 152 -23.64 -10.30 -3.48
C GLY A 152 -23.03 -9.76 -4.78
N ALA A 153 -21.70 -9.82 -4.93
CA ALA A 153 -21.02 -9.42 -6.15
C ALA A 153 -21.14 -10.45 -7.29
N LEU A 154 -21.65 -11.64 -6.97
CA LEU A 154 -21.98 -12.72 -7.90
C LEU A 154 -23.50 -12.84 -8.12
N ASN A 155 -24.31 -11.87 -7.65
CA ASN A 155 -25.78 -11.91 -7.71
C ASN A 155 -26.36 -13.23 -7.13
N ASP A 156 -25.80 -13.67 -6.00
CA ASP A 156 -26.21 -14.91 -5.33
C ASP A 156 -26.07 -16.18 -6.19
N LEU A 157 -25.26 -16.14 -7.24
CA LEU A 157 -24.94 -17.30 -8.07
C LEU A 157 -24.23 -18.37 -7.24
N ALA A 158 -24.83 -19.56 -7.19
CA ALA A 158 -24.29 -20.71 -6.48
C ALA A 158 -23.05 -21.28 -7.21
N LEU A 159 -21.89 -20.77 -6.86
CA LEU A 159 -20.59 -21.26 -7.35
C LEU A 159 -19.87 -22.06 -6.27
N LYS A 160 -19.15 -23.09 -6.69
CA LYS A 160 -18.26 -23.85 -5.79
C LYS A 160 -17.12 -22.95 -5.32
N ALA A 161 -16.61 -23.18 -4.11
CA ALA A 161 -15.51 -22.40 -3.53
C ALA A 161 -14.30 -22.26 -4.48
N GLY A 162 -13.90 -23.33 -5.18
CA GLY A 162 -12.80 -23.28 -6.15
C GLY A 162 -13.10 -22.40 -7.38
N GLN A 163 -14.35 -22.32 -7.83
CA GLN A 163 -14.74 -21.43 -8.93
C GLN A 163 -14.73 -19.96 -8.50
N VAL A 164 -15.16 -19.68 -7.28
CA VAL A 164 -15.09 -18.34 -6.68
C VAL A 164 -13.63 -17.88 -6.56
N GLU A 165 -12.74 -18.74 -6.04
CA GLU A 165 -11.32 -18.42 -5.96
C GLU A 165 -10.72 -18.15 -7.35
N ASN A 166 -11.08 -18.94 -8.36
CA ASN A 166 -10.62 -18.73 -9.73
C ASN A 166 -11.09 -17.39 -10.32
N ARG A 167 -12.32 -16.96 -10.04
CA ARG A 167 -12.83 -15.63 -10.46
C ARG A 167 -12.07 -14.48 -9.80
N ILE A 168 -11.79 -14.62 -8.51
CA ILE A 168 -10.99 -13.65 -7.76
C ILE A 168 -9.58 -13.62 -8.35
N ARG A 169 -8.96 -14.78 -8.57
CA ARG A 169 -7.63 -14.90 -9.17
C ARG A 169 -7.57 -14.29 -10.57
N PHE A 170 -8.57 -14.52 -11.41
CA PHE A 170 -8.65 -13.94 -12.73
C PHE A 170 -8.79 -12.40 -12.69
N SER A 171 -9.67 -11.89 -11.83
CA SER A 171 -9.94 -10.44 -11.75
C SER A 171 -8.77 -9.67 -11.14
N PHE A 172 -8.25 -10.14 -10.00
CA PHE A 172 -7.14 -9.50 -9.30
C PHE A 172 -5.79 -9.77 -10.00
N GLY A 173 -5.63 -10.91 -10.67
CA GLY A 173 -4.39 -11.24 -11.39
C GLY A 173 -4.09 -10.32 -12.57
N LYS A 174 -5.12 -9.68 -13.15
CA LYS A 174 -4.93 -8.66 -14.20
C LYS A 174 -4.34 -7.35 -13.65
N LEU A 175 -4.49 -7.08 -12.35
CA LEU A 175 -4.14 -5.80 -11.72
C LEU A 175 -2.74 -5.80 -11.09
N GLY A 176 -2.02 -6.91 -11.18
CA GLY A 176 -0.64 -7.01 -10.75
C GLY A 176 -0.23 -8.42 -10.31
N PRO A 177 1.06 -8.62 -10.00
CA PRO A 177 1.59 -9.91 -9.62
C PRO A 177 1.10 -10.33 -8.23
N LEU A 178 0.35 -11.42 -8.19
CA LEU A 178 -0.18 -12.02 -6.97
C LEU A 178 0.87 -12.88 -6.27
N GLU A 179 0.88 -12.84 -4.93
CA GLU A 179 1.65 -13.74 -4.08
C GLU A 179 0.77 -14.91 -3.60
N ARG A 180 -0.42 -14.59 -3.07
CA ARG A 180 -1.33 -15.60 -2.51
C ARG A 180 -2.77 -15.13 -2.55
N ILE A 181 -3.68 -16.08 -2.81
CA ILE A 181 -5.12 -15.90 -2.63
C ILE A 181 -5.62 -16.96 -1.65
N ARG A 182 -6.51 -16.57 -0.75
CA ARG A 182 -7.23 -17.49 0.14
C ARG A 182 -8.69 -17.08 0.20
N TYR A 183 -9.57 -17.92 -0.31
CA TYR A 183 -11.01 -17.79 -0.11
C TYR A 183 -11.44 -18.54 1.16
N VAL A 184 -12.31 -17.93 1.96
CA VAL A 184 -12.87 -18.50 3.20
C VAL A 184 -14.39 -18.50 3.06
N GLU A 185 -14.93 -19.65 2.66
CA GLU A 185 -16.36 -19.84 2.37
C GLU A 185 -17.26 -19.51 3.57
N THR A 186 -16.87 -19.95 4.78
CA THR A 186 -17.65 -19.72 6.01
C THR A 186 -17.87 -18.25 6.36
N LYS A 187 -16.93 -17.38 5.95
CA LYS A 187 -17.00 -15.93 6.21
C LYS A 187 -17.34 -15.13 4.96
N ASN A 188 -17.57 -15.80 3.83
CA ASN A 188 -17.83 -15.17 2.54
C ASN A 188 -16.81 -14.05 2.21
N CYS A 189 -15.54 -14.33 2.47
CA CYS A 189 -14.46 -13.38 2.26
C CYS A 189 -13.23 -14.03 1.65
N ALA A 190 -12.41 -13.22 1.01
CA ALA A 190 -11.11 -13.63 0.49
C ALA A 190 -10.02 -12.67 0.93
N PHE A 191 -8.81 -13.21 1.00
CA PHE A 191 -7.59 -12.45 1.25
C PHE A 191 -6.70 -12.55 0.02
N VAL A 192 -6.36 -11.40 -0.55
CA VAL A 192 -5.54 -11.29 -1.76
C VAL A 192 -4.25 -10.56 -1.39
N LYS A 193 -3.12 -11.29 -1.39
CA LYS A 193 -1.79 -10.73 -1.14
C LYS A 193 -1.06 -10.53 -2.46
N TYR A 194 -0.62 -9.30 -2.71
CA TYR A 194 0.22 -8.94 -3.86
C TYR A 194 1.69 -9.00 -3.49
N LYS A 195 2.56 -9.13 -4.51
CA LYS A 195 4.01 -9.03 -4.30
C LYS A 195 4.44 -7.63 -3.86
N HIS A 196 3.79 -6.61 -4.41
CA HIS A 196 4.11 -5.20 -4.21
C HIS A 196 2.94 -4.42 -3.62
N GLN A 197 3.23 -3.45 -2.75
CA GLN A 197 2.22 -2.60 -2.12
C GLN A 197 1.47 -1.73 -3.15
N ALA A 198 2.17 -1.15 -4.12
CA ALA A 198 1.54 -0.33 -5.17
C ALA A 198 0.48 -1.09 -5.98
N SER A 199 0.70 -2.40 -6.24
CA SER A 199 -0.30 -3.25 -6.89
C SER A 199 -1.53 -3.49 -6.00
N ALA A 200 -1.34 -3.62 -4.68
CA ALA A 200 -2.45 -3.74 -3.74
C ALA A 200 -3.26 -2.44 -3.64
N GLU A 201 -2.59 -1.28 -3.58
CA GLU A 201 -3.24 0.04 -3.60
C GLU A 201 -4.04 0.24 -4.89
N PHE A 202 -3.46 -0.10 -6.04
CA PHE A 202 -4.10 -0.02 -7.34
C PHE A 202 -5.33 -0.94 -7.42
N ALA A 203 -5.18 -2.20 -7.02
CA ALA A 203 -6.25 -3.17 -7.07
C ALA A 203 -7.40 -2.87 -6.09
N LYS A 204 -7.09 -2.29 -4.93
CA LYS A 204 -8.11 -1.85 -3.97
C LYS A 204 -9.06 -0.85 -4.62
N GLU A 205 -8.52 0.18 -5.27
CA GLU A 205 -9.35 1.21 -5.90
C GLU A 205 -10.08 0.71 -7.15
N ALA A 206 -9.50 -0.24 -7.89
CA ALA A 206 -10.09 -0.84 -9.09
C ALA A 206 -11.28 -1.74 -8.77
N MET A 207 -11.14 -2.60 -7.75
CA MET A 207 -12.11 -3.65 -7.43
C MET A 207 -13.18 -3.22 -6.41
N SER A 208 -13.05 -2.04 -5.81
CA SER A 208 -14.08 -1.48 -4.93
C SER A 208 -15.39 -1.29 -5.70
N ASN A 209 -16.51 -1.75 -5.13
CA ASN A 209 -17.84 -1.69 -5.73
C ASN A 209 -17.97 -2.41 -7.08
N GLN A 210 -17.09 -3.34 -7.42
CA GLN A 210 -17.19 -4.10 -8.68
C GLN A 210 -18.00 -5.39 -8.52
N THR A 211 -18.44 -5.94 -9.66
CA THR A 211 -19.00 -7.30 -9.77
C THR A 211 -17.91 -8.33 -10.12
N LEU A 212 -18.11 -9.57 -9.67
CA LEU A 212 -17.30 -10.74 -10.05
C LEU A 212 -17.92 -11.55 -11.19
N LEU A 213 -19.07 -11.11 -11.72
CA LEU A 213 -19.64 -11.67 -12.93
C LEU A 213 -18.73 -11.41 -14.13
N ILE A 214 -18.78 -12.32 -15.08
CA ILE A 214 -18.04 -12.31 -16.33
C ILE A 214 -19.07 -12.19 -17.46
N PRO A 215 -18.76 -11.57 -18.61
CA PRO A 215 -19.70 -11.45 -19.74
C PRO A 215 -20.31 -12.78 -20.23
N SER A 216 -19.70 -13.91 -19.91
CA SER A 216 -20.19 -15.26 -20.25
C SER A 216 -21.28 -15.78 -19.32
N ASP A 217 -21.52 -15.13 -18.18
CA ASP A 217 -22.55 -15.53 -17.23
C ASP A 217 -23.93 -15.03 -17.67
N LYS A 218 -24.98 -15.80 -17.35
CA LYS A 218 -26.37 -15.44 -17.71
C LYS A 218 -26.82 -14.16 -17.00
N GLU A 219 -26.39 -14.01 -15.75
CA GLU A 219 -26.71 -12.91 -14.85
C GLU A 219 -25.91 -11.63 -15.18
N TRP A 220 -25.08 -11.62 -16.24
CA TRP A 220 -24.27 -10.48 -16.62
C TRP A 220 -25.10 -9.23 -16.93
N SER A 221 -26.27 -9.38 -17.54
CA SER A 221 -27.19 -8.27 -17.83
C SER A 221 -27.63 -7.56 -16.55
N ASP A 222 -27.92 -8.33 -15.51
CA ASP A 222 -28.48 -7.87 -14.24
C ASP A 222 -27.38 -7.62 -13.19
N ARG A 223 -26.11 -7.57 -13.60
CA ARG A 223 -24.95 -7.35 -12.72
C ARG A 223 -25.03 -6.08 -11.87
N ARG A 224 -25.88 -5.12 -12.25
CA ARG A 224 -26.08 -3.85 -11.54
C ARG A 224 -27.04 -3.97 -10.35
N GLU A 225 -27.89 -4.99 -10.36
CA GLU A 225 -28.87 -5.25 -9.29
C GLU A 225 -28.22 -5.92 -8.07
N GLY A 226 -27.03 -6.50 -8.26
CA GLY A 226 -26.23 -7.09 -7.20
C GLY A 226 -25.64 -6.08 -6.21
N THR A 227 -24.82 -6.60 -5.31
CA THR A 227 -24.07 -5.79 -4.34
C THR A 227 -22.61 -5.72 -4.71
N GLY A 228 -22.05 -4.51 -4.80
CA GLY A 228 -20.64 -4.33 -5.13
C GLY A 228 -19.68 -4.92 -4.08
N LEU A 229 -18.54 -5.42 -4.55
CA LEU A 229 -17.46 -5.94 -3.71
C LEU A 229 -16.99 -4.91 -2.68
N LEU A 230 -16.73 -5.40 -1.47
CA LEU A 230 -16.04 -4.64 -0.43
C LEU A 230 -14.54 -4.94 -0.49
N VAL A 231 -13.72 -3.96 -0.82
CA VAL A 231 -12.27 -4.12 -0.81
C VAL A 231 -11.63 -3.17 0.20
N LYS A 232 -10.99 -3.76 1.20
CA LYS A 232 -10.39 -3.06 2.35
C LYS A 232 -8.99 -3.57 2.62
N TRP A 233 -8.23 -2.85 3.43
CA TRP A 233 -6.96 -3.36 3.95
C TRP A 233 -7.21 -4.55 4.87
N ALA A 234 -6.43 -5.62 4.72
CA ALA A 234 -6.53 -6.76 5.61
C ALA A 234 -5.84 -6.46 6.94
N ASN A 235 -6.39 -7.01 8.02
CA ASN A 235 -5.67 -7.17 9.28
C ASN A 235 -4.67 -8.31 9.19
N ASP A 236 -3.80 -8.42 10.20
CA ASP A 236 -2.86 -9.53 10.30
C ASP A 236 -3.57 -10.87 10.35
N ASP A 237 -2.99 -11.85 9.66
CA ASP A 237 -3.52 -13.21 9.66
C ASP A 237 -3.26 -13.81 11.04
N PRO A 238 -4.31 -14.21 11.79
CA PRO A 238 -4.16 -14.76 13.13
C PRO A 238 -3.55 -16.17 13.13
N SER A 239 -3.41 -16.81 11.96
CA SER A 239 -2.85 -18.16 11.91
C SER A 239 -1.34 -18.14 12.22
N PRO A 240 -0.86 -19.04 13.12
CA PRO A 240 0.55 -19.07 13.52
C PRO A 240 1.48 -19.37 12.33
N GLU A 241 1.01 -20.14 11.35
CA GLU A 241 1.75 -20.41 10.12
C GLU A 241 1.92 -19.18 9.23
N ALA A 242 0.93 -18.29 9.17
CA ALA A 242 1.06 -17.05 8.43
C ALA A 242 2.03 -16.09 9.12
N GLN A 243 1.96 -16.00 10.46
CA GLN A 243 2.88 -15.19 11.25
C GLN A 243 4.33 -15.66 11.12
N ARG A 244 4.57 -16.99 11.17
CA ARG A 244 5.91 -17.55 10.94
C ARG A 244 6.44 -17.19 9.55
N ARG A 245 5.63 -17.36 8.50
CA ARG A 245 6.03 -17.03 7.13
C ARG A 245 6.29 -15.54 6.93
N GLU A 246 5.48 -14.67 7.54
CA GLU A 246 5.68 -13.23 7.45
C GLU A 246 6.97 -12.81 8.18
N LYS A 247 7.23 -13.39 9.35
CA LYS A 247 8.49 -13.20 10.07
C LYS A 247 9.69 -13.69 9.26
N GLU A 248 9.62 -14.89 8.68
CA GLU A 248 10.67 -15.43 7.81
C GLU A 248 10.92 -14.53 6.58
N GLN A 249 9.87 -14.02 5.95
CA GLN A 249 9.99 -13.07 4.83
C GLN A 249 10.65 -11.77 5.29
N GLN A 250 10.25 -11.24 6.45
CA GLN A 250 10.84 -10.03 7.02
C GLN A 250 12.32 -10.23 7.38
N ASP A 251 12.66 -11.39 7.96
CA ASP A 251 14.03 -11.76 8.28
C ASP A 251 14.87 -11.85 7.00
N GLN A 252 14.37 -12.48 5.93
CA GLN A 252 15.04 -12.53 4.63
C GLN A 252 15.22 -11.15 3.98
N GLU A 253 14.19 -10.30 4.01
CA GLU A 253 14.27 -8.93 3.50
C GLU A 253 15.31 -8.12 4.29
N SER A 254 15.33 -8.27 5.63
CA SER A 254 16.31 -7.60 6.50
C SER A 254 17.75 -8.05 6.25
N LEU A 255 17.96 -9.35 6.03
CA LEU A 255 19.26 -9.91 5.67
C LEU A 255 19.74 -9.36 4.33
N LYS A 256 18.85 -9.28 3.33
CA LYS A 256 19.20 -8.72 2.02
C LYS A 256 19.62 -7.25 2.12
N VAL A 257 18.91 -6.45 2.91
CA VAL A 257 19.29 -5.05 3.16
C VAL A 257 20.62 -4.96 3.91
N MET A 258 20.86 -5.83 4.89
CA MET A 258 22.13 -5.87 5.62
C MET A 258 23.31 -6.16 4.69
N LEU A 259 23.15 -7.13 3.77
CA LEU A 259 24.16 -7.44 2.76
C LEU A 259 24.45 -6.26 1.83
N ASP A 260 23.41 -5.62 1.28
CA ASP A 260 23.54 -4.43 0.43
C ASP A 260 24.22 -3.25 1.15
N LEU A 261 23.97 -3.07 2.46
CA LEU A 261 24.66 -2.07 3.27
C LEU A 261 26.14 -2.39 3.50
N LEU A 262 26.49 -3.67 3.70
CA LEU A 262 27.88 -4.11 3.82
C LEU A 262 28.63 -3.89 2.51
N GLU A 263 28.07 -4.31 1.38
CA GLU A 263 28.66 -4.11 0.05
C GLU A 263 28.90 -2.63 -0.25
N LYS A 264 27.94 -1.76 0.07
CA LYS A 264 28.09 -0.30 -0.08
C LYS A 264 29.16 0.29 0.85
N ASN A 265 29.34 -0.25 2.04
CA ASN A 265 30.39 0.20 2.96
C ASN A 265 31.77 -0.25 2.49
N ASP A 266 31.91 -1.49 2.02
CA ASP A 266 33.16 -2.02 1.47
C ASP A 266 33.59 -1.25 0.22
N ALA A 267 32.65 -0.92 -0.67
CA ALA A 267 32.90 -0.05 -1.83
C ALA A 267 33.38 1.34 -1.41
N LYS A 268 32.76 1.96 -0.39
CA LYS A 268 33.20 3.26 0.15
C LYS A 268 34.60 3.18 0.78
N ILE A 269 34.95 2.10 1.46
CA ILE A 269 36.29 1.90 2.04
C ILE A 269 37.32 1.73 0.92
N ALA A 270 36.99 0.99 -0.14
CA ALA A 270 37.84 0.85 -1.32
C ALA A 270 38.07 2.19 -2.02
N ASP A 271 37.02 2.97 -2.28
CA ASP A 271 37.11 4.30 -2.91
C ASP A 271 37.91 5.30 -2.05
N ALA A 272 37.76 5.24 -0.72
CA ALA A 272 38.53 6.07 0.21
C ALA A 272 40.02 5.66 0.30
N SER A 273 40.36 4.41 -0.06
CA SER A 273 41.74 3.92 -0.06
C SER A 273 42.51 4.24 -1.34
N THR A 274 41.81 4.56 -2.44
CA THR A 274 42.39 4.98 -3.73
C THR A 274 42.69 6.48 -3.82
N ASP A 275 42.17 7.30 -2.92
CA ASP A 275 42.37 8.76 -2.90
C ASP A 275 43.46 9.14 -1.87
N ASN A 276 44.71 8.81 -2.19
CA ASN A 276 45.86 9.05 -1.31
C ASN A 276 46.72 10.24 -1.80
N THR A 277 46.31 11.46 -1.44
CA THR A 277 47.27 12.52 -1.09
C THR A 277 47.84 12.23 0.30
N PRO A 278 49.16 12.28 0.51
CA PRO A 278 49.78 11.72 1.71
C PRO A 278 49.70 12.71 2.89
N SER A 279 48.67 12.60 3.72
CA SER A 279 48.69 13.16 5.08
C SER A 279 49.00 12.05 6.07
N LYS A 280 50.26 12.03 6.53
CA LYS A 280 50.78 11.13 7.56
C LYS A 280 49.95 11.23 8.85
N LYS A 281 49.42 10.09 9.31
CA LYS A 281 49.35 9.68 10.72
C LYS A 281 49.04 8.18 10.77
N ARG A 282 50.08 7.36 10.54
CA ARG A 282 50.11 5.96 10.98
C ARG A 282 50.18 5.97 12.51
N LEU A 283 49.20 5.37 13.18
CA LEU A 283 49.29 5.01 14.59
C LEU A 283 48.78 3.58 14.77
N LEU A 284 49.61 2.61 14.39
CA LEU A 284 49.54 1.26 14.93
C LEU A 284 50.97 0.74 15.00
N GLU A 285 51.49 0.72 16.22
CA GLU A 285 52.69 0.00 16.59
C GLU A 285 52.22 -1.13 17.49
N SER A 286 52.56 -2.36 17.10
CA SER A 286 52.34 -3.57 17.87
C SER A 286 53.20 -3.53 19.14
N PRO A 287 52.74 -4.11 20.24
CA PRO A 287 53.65 -4.99 20.95
C PRO A 287 53.03 -6.36 21.25
N GLU A 288 53.95 -7.26 21.48
CA GLU A 288 53.85 -8.70 21.49
C GLU A 288 52.96 -9.28 22.59
N ALA A 289 52.70 -10.57 22.43
CA ALA A 289 51.81 -11.41 23.21
C ALA A 289 52.10 -11.38 24.72
N ASP A 290 51.03 -11.26 25.51
CA ASP A 290 50.98 -11.85 26.84
C ASP A 290 49.63 -12.57 27.05
N ASN A 291 49.73 -13.86 27.35
CA ASN A 291 48.62 -14.78 27.59
C ASN A 291 47.99 -14.50 28.96
N ASN A 292 46.75 -14.02 29.03
CA ASN A 292 45.76 -14.66 29.91
C ASN A 292 44.29 -14.23 29.64
N SER A 293 43.51 -15.28 29.43
CA SER A 293 42.06 -15.49 29.46
C SER A 293 41.06 -14.44 30.04
N PHE A 294 39.84 -14.59 29.51
CA PHE A 294 38.51 -14.22 30.04
C PHE A 294 37.92 -12.81 29.80
N GLN A 295 36.91 -12.79 28.93
CA GLN A 295 35.74 -11.89 28.87
C GLN A 295 36.01 -10.36 28.88
N ARG A 296 35.97 -9.74 27.69
CA ARG A 296 35.61 -8.32 27.56
C ARG A 296 34.36 -8.14 26.72
N SER A 297 33.24 -8.07 27.43
CA SER A 297 31.96 -7.55 26.97
C SER A 297 32.11 -6.12 26.44
N ILE A 298 31.38 -5.80 25.38
CA ILE A 298 31.28 -4.49 24.71
C ILE A 298 30.81 -3.33 25.65
N PHE A 299 30.45 -3.64 26.91
CA PHE A 299 29.98 -2.67 27.91
C PHE A 299 31.08 -2.06 28.81
N GLY A 300 32.36 -2.35 28.57
CA GLY A 300 33.46 -1.91 29.44
C GLY A 300 33.77 -0.41 29.48
N SER A 301 33.16 0.41 28.62
CA SER A 301 33.50 1.84 28.47
C SER A 301 32.59 2.82 29.23
N LEU A 302 31.76 2.35 30.17
CA LEU A 302 31.02 3.27 31.04
C LEU A 302 31.77 3.47 32.37
N SER A 303 32.40 4.63 32.50
CA SER A 303 33.06 5.06 33.74
C SER A 303 32.10 4.95 34.95
N LYS A 304 32.60 4.44 36.08
CA LYS A 304 31.85 4.27 37.35
C LYS A 304 31.12 5.54 37.80
N ASN A 305 31.61 6.70 37.38
CA ASN A 305 30.99 8.00 37.66
C ASN A 305 29.63 8.19 36.96
N ASN A 306 29.45 7.64 35.75
CA ASN A 306 28.19 7.72 35.00
C ASN A 306 27.12 6.76 35.55
N LEU A 307 27.53 5.59 36.04
CA LEU A 307 26.64 4.62 36.70
C LEU A 307 26.11 5.15 38.04
N ASN A 308 26.93 5.87 38.82
CA ASN A 308 26.50 6.49 40.07
C ASN A 308 25.51 7.65 39.83
N ARG A 309 25.63 8.36 38.70
CA ARG A 309 24.70 9.44 38.30
C ARG A 309 23.33 8.89 37.92
N LEU A 310 23.28 7.74 37.22
CA LEU A 310 22.04 7.04 36.88
C LEU A 310 21.33 6.41 38.09
N LYS A 311 22.08 5.95 39.09
CA LYS A 311 21.50 5.44 40.35
C LYS A 311 20.88 6.55 41.20
N LYS A 312 21.47 7.75 41.24
CA LYS A 312 20.87 8.91 41.94
C LYS A 312 19.55 9.37 41.30
N LEU A 313 19.47 9.38 39.97
CA LEU A 313 18.24 9.75 39.25
C LEU A 313 17.08 8.75 39.43
N LYS A 314 17.35 7.53 39.90
CA LYS A 314 16.31 6.51 40.18
C LYS A 314 15.81 6.55 41.62
N ALA A 315 16.55 7.19 42.54
CA ALA A 315 16.20 7.29 43.96
C ALA A 315 15.32 8.53 44.28
N GLU A 316 15.30 9.53 43.41
CA GLU A 316 14.44 10.71 43.54
C GLU A 316 13.18 10.57 42.68
N LYS A 317 12.25 9.74 43.14
CA LYS A 317 10.83 9.92 42.85
C LYS A 317 10.10 10.02 44.21
N PRO A 318 9.51 11.17 44.57
CA PRO A 318 8.65 11.21 45.73
C PRO A 318 7.33 10.52 45.38
N ALA A 319 6.97 9.53 46.21
CA ALA A 319 5.62 9.02 46.27
C ALA A 319 4.71 10.07 46.92
N THR A 320 3.59 10.41 46.28
CA THR A 320 2.44 10.99 46.97
C THR A 320 1.17 10.29 46.48
N ASP A 321 0.45 9.76 47.44
CA ASP A 321 -0.79 9.02 47.32
C ASP A 321 -1.99 9.95 47.61
N ARG A 322 -3.06 9.75 46.85
CA ARG A 322 -4.51 9.94 47.16
C ARG A 322 -5.20 11.32 47.12
N ALA A 323 -6.10 11.40 46.11
CA ALA A 323 -7.57 11.56 46.19
C ALA A 323 -8.25 12.95 46.13
N ASN A 324 -9.12 13.03 45.11
CA ASN A 324 -10.46 13.65 44.97
C ASN A 324 -10.69 15.11 44.50
N GLN A 325 -11.49 15.17 43.41
CA GLN A 325 -12.48 16.17 42.96
C GLN A 325 -12.04 17.51 42.34
N SER A 326 -12.23 17.66 41.02
CA SER A 326 -13.22 18.59 40.38
C SER A 326 -12.90 18.89 38.89
N SER A 327 -13.97 18.85 38.07
CA SER A 327 -14.29 19.34 36.69
C SER A 327 -13.23 19.87 35.68
N PRO A 328 -13.52 19.75 34.35
CA PRO A 328 -12.53 19.88 33.29
C PRO A 328 -12.36 21.34 32.80
N ALA A 329 -11.12 21.79 32.64
CA ALA A 329 -10.80 23.00 31.89
C ALA A 329 -10.43 22.62 30.45
N SER A 330 -11.28 23.02 29.51
CA SER A 330 -11.03 23.02 28.07
C SER A 330 -9.99 24.08 27.73
N LEU A 331 -8.94 23.71 26.99
CA LEU A 331 -7.90 24.63 26.55
C LEU A 331 -7.74 24.56 25.04
N VAL A 332 -8.73 25.03 24.28
CA VAL A 332 -8.56 25.62 22.93
C VAL A 332 -9.74 26.54 22.66
N ASP A 333 -9.54 27.85 22.79
CA ASP A 333 -10.46 28.88 22.28
C ASP A 333 -10.29 29.00 20.75
N TYR A 334 -11.37 28.82 20.01
CA TYR A 334 -11.48 29.23 18.60
C TYR A 334 -12.21 30.58 18.54
N PRO A 335 -11.68 31.61 17.86
CA PRO A 335 -12.47 32.77 17.51
C PRO A 335 -13.41 32.42 16.35
N SER A 336 -14.70 32.45 16.65
CA SER A 336 -15.80 32.49 15.67
C SER A 336 -15.75 33.82 14.92
N SER A 337 -15.71 33.77 13.60
CA SER A 337 -15.94 34.92 12.72
C SER A 337 -16.97 34.51 11.69
N ASP A 338 -18.23 34.65 12.06
CA ASP A 338 -19.31 34.99 11.13
C ASP A 338 -19.27 36.52 11.00
N GLU A 339 -19.15 37.06 9.79
CA GLU A 339 -19.94 38.16 9.23
C GLU A 339 -19.60 38.29 7.71
N ASP A 340 -20.67 38.48 6.92
CA ASP A 340 -20.83 38.69 5.47
C ASP A 340 -20.98 37.48 4.52
#